data_AF-A0A3D5WL60-F1
#
_entry.id   AF-A0A3D5WL60-F1
#
_cell.length_a   1.000
_cell.length_b   1.000
_cell.length_c   1.000
_cell.angle_alpha   90.00
_cell.angle_beta   90.00
_cell.angle_gamma   90.00
#
_symmetry.space_group_name_H-M   'P 1'
#
loop_
_entity.id
_entity.type
_entity.pdbx_description
1 polymer ?
#
loop_
_entity_poly.entity_id
_entity_poly.type
_entity_poly.pdbx_seq_one_letter_code
_entity_poly.pdbx_strand_id
1 'polypeptide(L)' 'MPPEVHSVLGASAADRWMNCTPSAQLTAGMEDEATTFAAEGTAAHALCEWKVRKALKMRAGRRPTSDYWTD' A
#
# COMPACT_ATOMS: atom_id res chain seq x y z
N MET A 1 -4.29 6.50 7.24
CA MET A 1 -3.69 5.41 6.47
C MET A 1 -4.80 4.65 5.76
N PRO A 2 -4.54 3.98 4.64
CA PRO A 2 -5.47 3.01 4.07
C PRO A 2 -5.83 1.96 5.13
N PRO A 3 -6.97 1.24 4.97
CA PRO A 3 -7.37 0.21 5.92
C PRO A 3 -6.24 -0.83 6.09
N GLU A 4 -5.88 -1.13 7.34
CA GLU A 4 -4.86 -2.13 7.66
C GLU A 4 -5.35 -3.56 7.37
N VAL A 5 -6.67 -3.75 7.32
CA VAL A 5 -7.30 -5.01 6.93
C VAL A 5 -7.60 -4.98 5.43
N HIS A 6 -6.82 -5.74 4.66
CA HIS A 6 -7.09 -5.98 3.26
C HIS A 6 -8.28 -6.93 3.08
N SER A 7 -9.07 -6.74 2.03
CA SER A 7 -10.09 -7.73 1.66
C SER A 7 -9.44 -9.02 1.16
N VAL A 8 -10.05 -10.17 1.48
CA VAL A 8 -9.52 -11.50 1.10
C VAL A 8 -9.29 -11.63 -0.41
N LEU A 9 -10.17 -11.02 -1.22
CA LEU A 9 -10.07 -10.97 -2.68
C LEU A 9 -9.78 -9.54 -3.17
N GLY A 10 -8.84 -8.86 -2.50
CA GLY A 10 -8.40 -7.52 -2.87
C GLY A 10 -7.80 -7.45 -4.28
N ALA A 11 -7.98 -6.31 -4.94
CA ALA A 11 -7.52 -6.11 -6.33
C ALA A 11 -6.00 -6.23 -6.49
N SER A 12 -5.21 -5.81 -5.50
CA SER A 12 -3.75 -5.93 -5.51
C SER A 12 -3.27 -7.38 -5.50
N ALA A 13 -4.09 -8.32 -4.99
CA ALA A 13 -3.79 -9.75 -4.95
C ALA A 13 -4.50 -10.53 -6.08
N ALA A 14 -5.14 -9.85 -7.03
CA ALA A 14 -6.01 -10.47 -8.02
C ALA A 14 -5.31 -11.51 -8.89
N ASP A 15 -4.07 -11.24 -9.29
CA ASP A 15 -3.27 -12.21 -10.01
C ASP A 15 -3.13 -13.56 -9.26
N ARG A 16 -2.94 -13.54 -7.93
CA ARG A 16 -2.82 -14.76 -7.13
C ARG A 16 -4.15 -15.52 -7.05
N TRP A 17 -5.23 -14.85 -6.64
CA TRP A 17 -6.49 -15.56 -6.36
C TRP A 17 -7.30 -15.87 -7.63
N MET A 18 -7.08 -15.17 -8.74
CA MET A 18 -7.65 -15.55 -10.04
C MET A 18 -7.00 -16.85 -10.57
N ASN A 19 -5.70 -17.01 -10.38
CA ASN A 19 -4.99 -18.23 -10.79
C ASN A 19 -5.14 -19.38 -9.78
N CYS A 20 -5.29 -19.08 -8.49
CA CYS A 20 -5.47 -20.06 -7.42
C CYS A 20 -6.39 -19.51 -6.33
N THR A 21 -7.70 -19.59 -6.53
CA THR A 21 -8.70 -19.06 -5.59
C THR A 21 -8.58 -19.59 -4.15
N PRO A 22 -8.33 -20.90 -3.90
CA PRO A 22 -8.19 -21.39 -2.52
C PRO A 22 -6.94 -20.85 -1.81
N SER A 23 -5.92 -20.37 -2.54
CA SER A 23 -4.71 -19.81 -1.93
C SER A 23 -4.99 -18.56 -1.08
N ALA A 24 -6.01 -17.77 -1.43
CA ALA A 24 -6.38 -16.59 -0.65
C ALA A 24 -6.82 -16.95 0.77
N GLN A 25 -7.63 -18.00 0.93
CA GLN A 25 -8.08 -18.47 2.25
C GLN A 25 -6.97 -19.16 3.02
N LEU A 26 -6.16 -19.99 2.35
CA LEU A 26 -5.03 -20.68 2.98
C LEU A 26 -4.00 -19.71 3.57
N THR A 27 -3.84 -18.53 2.96
CA THR A 27 -2.87 -17.51 3.39
C THR A 27 -3.45 -16.41 4.27
N ALA A 28 -4.76 -16.37 4.49
CA ALA A 28 -5.43 -15.27 5.20
C ALA A 28 -5.00 -15.08 6.67
N GLY A 29 -4.48 -16.13 7.32
CA GLY A 29 -3.97 -16.07 8.69
C GLY A 29 -2.44 -16.06 8.79
N MET A 30 -1.73 -16.01 7.66
CA MET A 30 -0.28 -15.90 7.64
C MET A 30 0.13 -14.44 7.87
N GLU A 31 1.31 -14.23 8.46
CA GLU A 31 1.85 -12.88 8.63
C GLU A 31 2.25 -12.29 7.27
N ASP A 32 1.97 -11.01 7.07
CA ASP A 32 2.42 -10.28 5.88
C ASP A 32 3.93 -10.02 5.95
N GLU A 33 4.67 -10.49 4.95
CA GLU A 33 6.09 -10.20 4.79
C GLU A 33 6.30 -8.99 3.87
N ALA A 34 6.84 -7.90 4.43
CA ALA A 34 7.18 -6.73 3.65
C ALA A 34 8.49 -6.92 2.88
N THR A 35 8.45 -6.63 1.58
CA THR A 35 9.65 -6.52 0.75
C THR A 35 10.13 -5.08 0.68
N THR A 36 11.37 -4.87 0.23
CA THR A 36 11.90 -3.52 -0.06
C THR A 36 11.02 -2.77 -1.06
N PHE A 37 10.49 -3.45 -2.07
CA PHE A 37 9.58 -2.88 -3.05
C PHE A 37 8.23 -2.46 -2.44
N ALA A 38 7.70 -3.26 -1.51
CA ALA A 38 6.47 -2.91 -0.78
C ALA A 38 6.69 -1.68 0.14
N ALA A 39 7.84 -1.60 0.80
CA ALA A 39 8.23 -0.45 1.62
C ALA A 39 8.40 0.82 0.79
N GLU A 40 9.11 0.75 -0.34
CA GLU A 40 9.28 1.86 -1.29
C GLU A 40 7.92 2.33 -1.86
N GLY A 41 7.06 1.40 -2.27
CA GLY A 41 5.71 1.72 -2.76
C GLY A 41 4.85 2.42 -1.72
N THR A 42 4.95 2.02 -0.45
CA THR A 42 4.27 2.68 0.67
C THR A 42 4.74 4.11 0.86
N ALA A 43 6.06 4.34 0.79
CA ALA A 43 6.64 5.68 0.85
C ALA A 43 6.18 6.57 -0.32
N ALA A 44 6.18 6.01 -1.55
CA ALA A 44 5.71 6.70 -2.74
C ALA A 44 4.23 7.10 -2.64
N HIS A 45 3.36 6.19 -2.19
CA HIS A 45 1.94 6.49 -1.97
C HIS A 45 1.73 7.61 -0.94
N ALA A 46 2.44 7.58 0.18
CA ALA A 46 2.35 8.63 1.20
C ALA A 46 2.76 10.00 0.65
N LEU A 47 3.85 10.06 -0.12
CA LEU A 47 4.30 11.31 -0.76
C LEU A 47 3.30 11.79 -1.82
N CYS A 48 2.75 10.89 -2.63
CA CYS A 48 1.74 11.21 -3.63
C CYS A 48 0.45 11.76 -3.00
N GLU A 49 -0.05 11.14 -1.93
CA GLU A 49 -1.21 11.63 -1.19
C GLU A 49 -0.98 13.07 -0.70
N TRP A 50 0.18 13.35 -0.12
CA TRP A 50 0.56 14.69 0.31
C TRP A 50 0.62 15.68 -0.86
N LYS A 51 1.25 15.31 -1.99
CA LYS A 51 1.36 16.13 -3.20
C LYS A 51 -0.02 16.46 -3.79
N VAL A 52 -0.91 15.46 -3.90
CA VAL A 52 -2.27 15.63 -4.41
C VAL A 52 -3.08 16.57 -3.51
N ARG A 53 -3.05 16.37 -2.19
CA ARG A 53 -3.74 17.28 -1.25
C ARG A 53 -3.24 18.72 -1.38
N LYS A 54 -1.92 18.91 -1.50
CA LYS A 54 -1.33 20.23 -1.70
C LYS A 54 -1.77 20.87 -3.02
N ALA A 55 -1.79 20.10 -4.12
CA ALA A 55 -2.25 20.57 -5.42
C ALA A 55 -3.73 20.97 -5.40
N LEU A 56 -4.55 20.23 -4.67
CA LEU A 56 -5.99 20.51 -4.47
C LEU A 56 -6.27 21.59 -3.41
N LYS A 57 -5.23 22.24 -2.86
CA LYS A 57 -5.34 23.25 -1.77
C LYS A 57 -6.04 22.71 -0.51
N MET A 58 -6.00 21.39 -0.30
CA MET A 58 -6.47 20.75 0.92
C MET A 58 -5.38 20.78 2.00
N ARG A 59 -5.77 20.61 3.26
CA ARG A 59 -4.81 20.50 4.38
C ARG A 59 -3.99 19.21 4.24
N ALA A 60 -2.75 19.32 3.76
CA ALA A 60 -1.87 18.18 3.53
C ALA A 60 -1.05 17.75 4.76
N GLY A 61 -0.92 18.61 5.78
CA GLY A 61 -0.08 18.34 6.95
C GLY A 61 1.43 18.39 6.62
N ARG A 62 2.25 17.74 7.45
CA ARG A 62 3.71 17.65 7.27
C ARG A 62 4.03 16.76 6.06
N ARG A 63 5.03 17.16 5.26
CA ARG A 63 5.56 16.30 4.17
C ARG A 63 6.12 15.01 4.79
N PRO A 64 5.72 13.83 4.32
CA PRO A 64 6.30 12.58 4.80
C PRO A 64 7.78 12.47 4.38
N THR A 65 8.57 11.81 5.22
CA THR A 65 9.98 11.47 4.97
C THR A 65 10.12 9.96 4.93
N SER A 66 11.00 9.45 4.09
CA SER A 66 11.30 8.02 3.94
C SER A 66 12.77 7.82 3.63
N ASP A 67 13.27 6.61 3.87
CA ASP A 67 14.62 6.20 3.49
C ASP A 67 14.79 6.07 1.97
N TYR A 68 13.66 6.09 1.23
CA TYR A 68 13.58 6.03 -0.23
C TYR A 68 13.33 7.44 -0.80
N TRP A 69 14.05 7.78 -1.88
CA TRP A 69 13.89 8.97 -2.75
C TRP A 69 13.37 10.24 -2.03
N THR A 70 14.28 10.91 -1.32
CA THR A 70 14.00 12.10 -0.48
C THR A 70 13.91 13.43 -1.23
N ASP A 71 14.34 13.46 -2.49
CA ASP A 71 14.47 14.67 -3.30
C ASP A 71 13.13 15.32 -3.68
#